data_AF-A0A945YKK5-F1
#
_entry.id   AF-A0A945YKK5-F1
#
_cell.length_a   1.000
_cell.length_b   1.000
_cell.length_c   1.000
_cell.angle_alpha   90.00
_cell.angle_beta   90.00
_cell.angle_gamma   90.00
#
_symmetry.space_group_name_H-M   'P 1'
#
loop_
_entity.id
_entity.type
_entity.pdbx_description
1 polymer ?
#
loop_
_entity_poly.entity_id
_entity_poly.type
_entity_poly.pdbx_seq_one_letter_code
_entity_poly.pdbx_strand_id
1 'polypeptide(L)'
;SIPRILFLAVDPARDKPVLKEYLGYFHPQYLGITGSHKQLGRLVKSLKAFYRLDKKTDDDVNYDVLHTAFVSIINPQGEIVAKISPPFHPHRTAEYLTLLIRQVSFDD
;
A
#
# COMPACT_ATOMS: atom_id res chain seq x y z
N SER A 1 1.31 11.25 16.39
CA SER A 1 1.01 9.79 16.43
C SER A 1 1.81 9.09 15.33
N ILE A 2 2.12 7.80 15.49
CA ILE A 2 2.79 7.01 14.44
C ILE A 2 1.73 6.63 13.39
N PRO A 3 2.01 6.79 12.07
CA PRO A 3 1.08 6.37 11.02
C PRO A 3 0.77 4.88 11.08
N ARG A 4 -0.49 4.51 10.79
CA ARG A 4 -0.85 3.12 10.54
C ARG A 4 -0.38 2.71 9.15
N ILE A 5 0.19 1.51 9.02
CA ILE A 5 0.61 0.95 7.74
C ILE A 5 -0.43 -0.06 7.27
N LEU A 6 -0.98 0.19 6.08
CA LEU A 6 -1.86 -0.70 5.35
C LEU A 6 -1.10 -1.29 4.17
N PHE A 7 -1.01 -2.62 4.13
CA PHE A 7 -0.44 -3.34 3.01
C PHE A 7 -1.56 -3.84 2.08
N LEU A 8 -1.64 -3.29 0.87
CA LEU A 8 -2.63 -3.68 -0.13
C LEU A 8 -2.08 -4.81 -1.01
N ALA A 9 -2.53 -6.03 -0.76
CA ALA A 9 -2.16 -7.21 -1.55
C ALA A 9 -3.08 -7.31 -2.79
N VAL A 10 -2.48 -7.30 -3.98
CA VAL A 10 -3.18 -7.10 -5.26
C VAL A 10 -3.41 -8.39 -6.05
N ASP A 11 -2.88 -9.52 -5.58
CA ASP A 11 -3.12 -10.85 -6.13
C ASP A 11 -3.81 -11.76 -5.11
N PRO A 12 -5.14 -11.64 -4.92
CA PRO A 12 -5.87 -12.34 -3.87
C PRO A 12 -5.74 -13.86 -3.91
N ALA A 13 -5.48 -14.44 -5.09
CA ALA A 13 -5.36 -15.89 -5.26
C ALA A 13 -4.09 -16.43 -4.58
N ARG A 14 -2.97 -15.69 -4.68
CA ARG A 14 -1.68 -16.08 -4.08
C ARG A 14 -1.45 -15.42 -2.72
N ASP A 15 -1.89 -14.19 -2.54
CA ASP A 15 -1.56 -13.38 -1.35
C ASP A 15 -2.42 -13.74 -0.14
N LYS A 16 -3.73 -13.94 -0.34
CA LYS A 16 -4.69 -14.13 0.77
C LYS A 16 -4.31 -15.25 1.76
N PRO A 17 -3.88 -16.46 1.34
CA PRO A 17 -3.54 -17.52 2.28
C PRO A 17 -2.31 -17.21 3.14
N VAL A 18 -1.38 -16.38 2.66
CA VAL A 18 -0.08 -16.13 3.32
C VAL A 18 0.06 -14.73 3.91
N LEU A 19 -0.87 -13.82 3.62
CA LEU A 19 -0.74 -12.38 3.92
C LEU A 19 -0.44 -12.09 5.40
N LYS A 20 -1.10 -12.80 6.32
CA LYS A 20 -0.90 -12.60 7.76
C LYS A 20 0.51 -13.01 8.20
N GLU A 21 0.97 -14.17 7.73
CA GLU A 21 2.31 -14.66 8.03
C GLU A 21 3.37 -13.74 7.42
N TYR A 22 3.21 -13.38 6.15
CA TYR A 22 4.09 -12.47 5.44
C TYR A 22 4.29 -11.15 6.18
N LEU A 23 3.21 -10.52 6.64
CA LEU A 23 3.29 -9.26 7.39
C LEU A 23 3.90 -9.41 8.78
N GLY A 24 3.82 -10.61 9.38
CA GLY A 24 4.45 -10.94 10.65
C GLY A 24 5.97 -10.80 10.64
N TYR A 25 6.61 -10.96 9.47
CA TYR A 25 8.06 -10.76 9.32
C TYR A 25 8.48 -9.27 9.33
N PHE A 26 7.54 -8.33 9.19
CA PHE A 26 7.84 -6.89 9.14
C PHE A 26 7.50 -6.19 10.45
N HIS A 27 6.22 -6.19 10.84
CA HIS A 27 5.79 -5.52 12.06
C HIS A 27 4.38 -5.99 12.50
N PRO A 28 4.16 -6.28 13.79
CA PRO A 28 2.89 -6.85 14.27
C PRO A 28 1.66 -5.93 14.11
N GLN A 29 1.88 -4.62 13.94
CA GLN A 29 0.79 -3.66 13.73
C GLN A 29 0.45 -3.42 12.24
N TYR A 30 1.15 -4.05 11.31
CA TYR A 30 0.83 -3.91 9.89
C TYR A 30 -0.46 -4.62 9.56
N LEU A 31 -1.37 -3.93 8.88
CA LEU A 31 -2.66 -4.47 8.48
C LEU A 31 -2.64 -4.81 6.99
N GLY A 32 -2.78 -6.10 6.69
CA GLY A 32 -2.95 -6.59 5.32
C GLY A 32 -4.40 -6.48 4.87
N ILE A 33 -4.61 -5.92 3.68
CA ILE A 33 -5.91 -5.87 3.04
C ILE A 33 -5.82 -6.44 1.62
N THR A 34 -6.86 -7.14 1.22
CA THR A 34 -7.08 -7.61 -0.15
C THR A 34 -8.59 -7.69 -0.41
N GLY A 35 -9.01 -8.05 -1.62
CA GLY A 35 -10.42 -8.12 -1.96
C GLY A 35 -10.66 -8.70 -3.36
N SER A 36 -11.88 -8.63 -3.85
CA SER A 36 -12.14 -8.97 -5.26
C SER A 36 -11.43 -8.00 -6.21
N HIS A 37 -11.10 -8.44 -7.43
CA HIS A 37 -10.47 -7.56 -8.44
C HIS A 37 -11.30 -6.29 -8.71
N LYS A 38 -12.64 -6.35 -8.59
CA LYS A 38 -13.53 -5.18 -8.67
C LYS A 38 -13.29 -4.18 -7.52
N GLN A 39 -13.13 -4.66 -6.29
CA GLN A 39 -12.82 -3.81 -5.13
C GLN A 39 -11.41 -3.22 -5.25
N LEU A 40 -10.43 -4.06 -5.59
CA LEU A 40 -9.04 -3.64 -5.81
C LEU A 40 -8.95 -2.58 -6.91
N GLY A 41 -9.59 -2.79 -8.06
CA GLY A 41 -9.58 -1.84 -9.18
C GLY A 41 -10.13 -0.47 -8.79
N ARG A 42 -11.20 -0.41 -7.97
CA ARG A 42 -11.73 0.87 -7.47
C ARG A 42 -10.74 1.59 -6.54
N LEU A 43 -10.17 0.87 -5.58
CA LEU A 43 -9.24 1.44 -4.60
C LEU A 43 -7.92 1.87 -5.25
N VAL A 44 -7.31 1.01 -6.07
CA VAL A 44 -6.07 1.33 -6.77
C VAL A 44 -6.24 2.54 -7.69
N LYS A 45 -7.38 2.64 -8.39
CA LYS A 45 -7.71 3.82 -9.21
C LYS A 45 -7.87 5.09 -8.38
N SER A 46 -8.53 5.04 -7.21
CA SER A 46 -8.66 6.23 -6.35
C SER A 46 -7.31 6.69 -5.80
N LEU A 47 -6.37 5.76 -5.61
CA LEU A 47 -4.98 6.05 -5.23
C LEU A 47 -4.12 6.59 -6.40
N LYS A 48 -4.68 6.69 -7.62
CA LYS A 48 -3.95 6.99 -8.86
C LYS A 48 -2.73 6.06 -9.02
N ALA A 49 -2.92 4.78 -8.72
CA ALA A 49 -1.95 3.69 -8.87
C ALA A 49 -2.44 2.72 -9.97
N PHE A 50 -1.63 1.71 -10.26
CA PHE A 50 -2.04 0.57 -11.09
C PHE A 50 -1.43 -0.74 -10.56
N TYR A 51 -2.06 -1.86 -10.93
CA TYR A 51 -1.45 -3.18 -10.90
C TYR A 51 -1.94 -3.99 -12.10
N ARG A 52 -1.18 -5.01 -12.49
CA ARG A 52 -1.52 -5.96 -13.55
C ARG A 52 -0.90 -7.31 -13.21
N LEU A 53 -1.70 -8.37 -13.25
CA LEU A 53 -1.19 -9.73 -13.25
C LEU A 53 -0.73 -10.04 -14.68
N ASP A 54 0.56 -10.32 -14.89
CA ASP A 54 1.15 -10.53 -16.21
C ASP A 54 1.04 -12.00 -16.65
N LYS A 55 -0.19 -12.53 -16.54
CA LYS A 55 -0.53 -13.90 -16.91
C LYS A 55 -0.49 -14.08 -18.43
N LYS A 56 0.09 -15.19 -18.91
CA LYS A 56 -0.01 -15.58 -20.32
C LYS A 56 -1.36 -16.23 -20.65
N THR A 57 -1.92 -16.96 -19.69
CA THR A 57 -3.21 -17.64 -19.76
C THR A 57 -3.89 -17.62 -18.40
N ASP A 58 -5.20 -17.89 -18.32
CA ASP A 58 -5.95 -17.82 -17.06
C ASP A 58 -5.44 -18.83 -16.01
N ASP A 59 -4.98 -19.99 -16.47
CA ASP A 59 -4.40 -21.09 -15.69
C ASP A 59 -2.90 -20.93 -15.39
N ASP A 60 -2.27 -19.86 -15.87
CA ASP A 60 -0.89 -19.55 -15.54
C ASP A 60 -0.76 -19.28 -14.02
N VAL A 61 0.04 -20.11 -13.36
CA VAL A 61 0.37 -20.00 -11.93
C VAL A 61 1.70 -19.29 -11.67
N ASN A 62 2.51 -19.13 -12.72
CA ASN A 62 3.87 -18.59 -12.66
C ASN A 62 3.96 -17.29 -13.48
N TYR A 63 3.47 -16.22 -12.87
CA TYR A 63 3.42 -14.90 -13.49
C TYR A 63 3.90 -13.80 -12.55
N ASP A 64 4.43 -12.74 -13.16
CA ASP A 64 4.80 -11.52 -12.46
C ASP A 64 3.57 -10.65 -12.18
N VAL A 65 3.68 -9.82 -11.14
CA VAL A 65 2.71 -8.77 -10.85
C VAL A 65 3.39 -7.44 -11.08
N LEU A 66 2.99 -6.73 -12.12
CA LEU A 66 3.39 -5.35 -12.31
C LEU A 66 2.55 -4.47 -11.40
N HIS A 67 3.19 -3.59 -10.65
CA HIS A 67 2.49 -2.65 -9.78
C HIS A 67 3.25 -1.33 -9.66
N THR A 68 2.53 -0.30 -9.23
CA THR A 68 3.19 0.97 -8.87
C THR A 68 4.03 0.80 -7.61
N ALA A 69 5.17 1.50 -7.54
CA ALA A 69 6.11 1.35 -6.44
C ALA A 69 6.01 2.44 -5.34
N PHE A 70 5.18 3.47 -5.54
CA PHE A 70 5.00 4.51 -4.52
C PHE A 70 4.15 4.02 -3.34
N VAL A 71 4.34 4.63 -2.18
CA VAL A 71 3.44 4.54 -1.02
C VAL A 71 2.64 5.83 -0.91
N SER A 72 1.31 5.72 -0.82
CA SER A 72 0.41 6.85 -0.61
C SER A 72 0.28 7.16 0.88
N ILE A 73 0.30 8.45 1.24
CA ILE A 73 0.02 8.94 2.58
C ILE A 73 -1.39 9.53 2.58
N ILE A 74 -2.23 9.02 3.48
CA ILE A 74 -3.64 9.38 3.58
C ILE A 74 -3.89 10.00 4.95
N ASN A 75 -4.52 11.18 5.00
CA ASN A 75 -4.87 11.85 6.25
C ASN A 75 -6.16 11.25 6.89
N PRO A 76 -6.52 11.63 8.13
CA PRO A 76 -7.74 11.14 8.78
C PRO A 76 -9.04 11.44 8.02
N GLN A 77 -9.06 12.46 7.16
CA GLN A 77 -10.18 12.85 6.31
C GLN A 77 -10.30 11.97 5.04
N GLY A 78 -9.34 11.07 4.81
CA GLY A 78 -9.33 10.15 3.65
C GLY A 78 -8.69 10.74 2.40
N GLU A 79 -7.99 11.87 2.52
CA GLU A 79 -7.36 12.56 1.41
C GLU A 79 -5.91 12.10 1.22
N ILE A 80 -5.47 11.96 -0.04
CA ILE A 80 -4.07 11.67 -0.36
C ILE A 80 -3.28 12.97 -0.25
N VAL A 81 -2.52 13.10 0.83
CA VAL A 81 -1.70 14.30 1.11
C VAL A 81 -0.29 14.21 0.52
N ALA A 82 0.19 13.00 0.25
CA ALA A 82 1.51 12.79 -0.34
C ALA A 82 1.67 11.41 -0.97
N LYS A 83 2.72 11.26 -1.79
CA LYS A 83 3.21 9.98 -2.32
C LYS A 83 4.73 9.95 -2.19
N ILE A 84 5.27 8.86 -1.67
CA ILE A 84 6.72 8.63 -1.60
C ILE A 84 7.10 7.51 -2.56
N SER A 85 8.13 7.71 -3.36
CA SER A 85 8.61 6.73 -4.35
C SER A 85 9.98 6.17 -3.94
N PRO A 86 10.36 4.97 -4.41
CA PRO A 86 11.70 4.45 -4.22
C PRO A 86 12.77 5.33 -4.92
N PRO A 87 14.04 5.28 -4.45
CA PRO A 87 14.50 4.52 -3.29
C PRO A 87 14.02 5.14 -1.97
N PHE A 88 13.64 4.29 -1.01
CA PHE A 88 13.26 4.74 0.33
C PHE A 88 14.51 4.89 1.21
N HIS A 89 14.69 6.07 1.80
CA HIS A 89 15.77 6.35 2.75
C HIS A 89 15.17 6.52 4.14
N PRO A 90 15.35 5.55 5.07
CA PRO A 90 14.61 5.52 6.33
C PRO A 90 14.61 6.84 7.11
N HIS A 91 15.77 7.47 7.25
CA HIS A 91 15.89 8.76 7.95
C HIS A 91 15.12 9.89 7.28
N ARG A 92 15.35 10.09 5.97
CA ARG A 92 14.67 11.16 5.21
C ARG A 92 13.17 10.94 5.14
N THR A 93 12.73 9.69 5.01
CA THR A 93 11.30 9.33 5.04
C THR A 93 10.70 9.64 6.41
N ALA A 94 11.38 9.31 7.51
CA ALA A 94 10.91 9.63 8.85
C ALA A 94 10.82 11.14 9.11
N GLU A 95 11.82 11.92 8.67
CA GLU A 95 11.80 13.38 8.76
C GLU A 95 10.64 13.98 7.96
N TYR A 96 10.48 13.54 6.70
CA TYR A 96 9.39 14.00 5.84
C TYR A 96 8.01 13.72 6.46
N LEU A 97 7.78 12.49 6.93
CA LEU A 97 6.53 12.13 7.58
C LEU A 97 6.30 12.95 8.85
N THR A 98 7.35 13.21 9.64
CA THR A 98 7.25 14.06 10.84
C THR A 98 6.81 15.48 10.50
N LEU A 99 7.41 16.10 9.48
CA LEU A 99 7.04 17.44 9.02
C LEU A 99 5.61 17.47 8.47
N LEU A 100 5.25 16.47 7.65
CA LEU A 100 3.92 16.35 7.08
C LEU A 100 2.84 16.21 8.17
N ILE A 101 3.06 15.36 9.17
CA ILE A 101 2.12 15.17 10.28
C ILE A 101 1.97 16.44 11.11
N ARG A 102 3.05 17.20 11.35
CA ARG A 102 2.99 18.46 12.09
C ARG A 102 2.26 19.56 11.32
N GLN A 103 2.43 19.62 10.00
CA GLN A 103 1.70 20.55 9.13
C GLN A 103 0.21 20.17 9.00
N VAL A 104 -0.11 18.87 9.07
CA VAL A 104 -1.48 18.34 9.04
C VAL A 104 -2.10 18.32 10.45
N SER A 105 -1.37 18.69 11.50
CA SER A 105 -1.96 18.88 12.84
C SER A 105 -2.76 20.18 12.81
N PHE A 106 -4.06 20.03 12.56
CA PHE A 106 -5.04 21.10 12.52
C PHE A 106 -5.10 21.84 13.86
N ASP A 107 -5.28 23.16 13.77
CA ASP A 107 -5.74 24.02 14.86
C ASP A 107 -6.85 23.32 15.69
N ASP A 108 -6.72 23.38 17.01
CA ASP A 108 -7.73 22.93 17.98
C ASP A 108 -9.07 23.69 17.83
#